data_AF-A0A855XJC4-F1
#
_entry.id   AF-A0A855XJC4-F1
#
_cell.length_a   1.000
_cell.length_b   1.000
_cell.length_c   1.000
_cell.angle_alpha   90.00
_cell.angle_beta   90.00
_cell.angle_gamma   90.00
#
_symmetry.space_group_name_H-M   'P 1'
#
loop_
_entity.id
_entity.type
_entity.pdbx_description
1 polymer ?
#
loop_
_entity_poly.entity_id
_entity_poly.type
_entity_poly.pdbx_seq_one_letter_code
_entity_poly.pdbx_strand_id
1 'polypeptide(L)'
;ELVDKLSALVDKDSQEVNAKVAQLKADLDKLGNATKKDFTDWLAKFKQALNDAMAEINDPKTGLYVRYNQLLDMTKQIQETLKQAQFHDRPFQLKTVAAMKAYAPLIAGDIVITQGWDNYDDGHGAYWNIRVKHKDEVPDENNVISLDNGMVAERNSSLVSADSLEDFLYGYTIEIKHNQGEYPIPRVFYCEDAIGTEINGLGSAGHGLGPINVKYISARAEYKDANTILVKIPRNFYFNAAPKYQLGNWYLGDENRTIKIDLGFVDDGKAKAGDGQGSSYLSAGSGYFSKPTSPTDLRAVYI
;
A
#
# COMPACT_ATOMS: atom_id res chain seq x y z
N GLU A 1 102.31 49.93 -41.62
CA GLU A 1 102.39 49.73 -40.15
C GLU A 1 101.04 49.80 -39.45
N LEU A 2 100.32 50.93 -39.47
CA LEU A 2 99.01 51.04 -38.80
C LEU A 2 97.93 50.13 -39.42
N VAL A 3 97.92 50.03 -40.75
CA VAL A 3 97.02 49.14 -41.50
C VAL A 3 97.31 47.66 -41.25
N ASP A 4 98.59 47.30 -41.10
CA ASP A 4 99.01 45.92 -40.84
C ASP A 4 98.64 45.47 -39.41
N LYS A 5 98.81 46.37 -38.42
CA LYS A 5 98.35 46.13 -37.05
C LYS A 5 96.84 46.01 -36.96
N LEU A 6 96.10 46.81 -37.73
CA LEU A 6 94.64 46.73 -37.80
C LEU A 6 94.17 45.42 -38.43
N SER A 7 94.80 45.00 -39.53
CA SER A 7 94.46 43.72 -40.19
C SER A 7 94.73 42.52 -39.28
N ALA A 8 95.88 42.50 -38.60
CA ALA A 8 96.21 41.43 -37.67
C ALA A 8 95.23 41.35 -36.48
N LEU A 9 94.70 42.50 -36.03
CA LEU A 9 93.68 42.54 -34.98
C LEU A 9 92.33 42.00 -35.48
N VAL A 10 91.92 42.38 -36.69
CA VAL A 10 90.69 41.89 -37.34
C VAL A 10 90.75 40.39 -37.58
N ASP A 11 91.91 39.85 -37.98
CA ASP A 11 92.10 38.41 -38.19
C ASP A 11 92.00 37.65 -36.86
N LYS A 12 92.60 38.18 -35.80
CA LYS A 12 92.52 37.60 -34.46
C LYS A 12 91.09 37.61 -33.92
N ASP A 13 90.39 38.75 -34.05
CA ASP A 13 89.00 38.88 -33.62
C ASP A 13 88.08 37.96 -34.43
N SER A 14 88.30 37.82 -35.74
CA SER A 14 87.57 36.86 -36.59
C SER A 14 87.79 35.42 -36.16
N GLN A 15 89.02 35.03 -35.80
CA GLN A 15 89.32 33.69 -35.30
C GLN A 15 88.63 33.42 -33.96
N GLU A 16 88.66 34.38 -33.02
CA GLU A 16 87.96 34.25 -31.73
C GLU A 16 86.43 34.16 -31.90
N VAL A 17 85.85 34.96 -32.79
CA VAL A 17 84.42 34.92 -33.10
C VAL A 17 84.05 33.56 -33.69
N ASN A 18 84.82 33.06 -34.67
CA ASN A 18 84.57 31.76 -35.30
C ASN A 18 84.68 30.60 -34.30
N ALA A 19 85.66 30.64 -33.38
CA ALA A 19 85.80 29.65 -32.32
C ALA A 19 84.60 29.67 -31.36
N LYS A 20 84.12 30.87 -30.96
CA LYS A 20 82.93 31.02 -30.11
C LYS A 20 81.66 30.53 -30.81
N VAL A 21 81.50 30.81 -32.10
CA VAL A 21 80.35 30.33 -32.90
C VAL A 21 80.37 28.80 -33.01
N ALA A 22 81.54 28.20 -33.25
CA ALA A 22 81.69 26.74 -33.29
C ALA A 22 81.35 26.10 -31.94
N GLN A 23 81.82 26.69 -30.83
CA GLN A 23 81.50 26.22 -29.48
C GLN A 23 80.01 26.32 -29.17
N LEU A 24 79.38 27.48 -29.46
CA LEU A 24 77.94 27.68 -29.28
C LEU A 24 77.11 26.66 -30.06
N LYS A 25 77.52 26.33 -31.29
CA LYS A 25 76.84 25.33 -32.11
C LYS A 25 76.94 23.93 -31.48
N ALA A 26 78.13 23.54 -31.01
CA ALA A 26 78.33 22.26 -30.34
C ALA A 26 77.51 22.15 -29.04
N ASP A 27 77.44 23.24 -28.26
CA ASP A 27 76.64 23.29 -27.03
C ASP A 27 75.14 23.21 -27.33
N LEU A 28 74.68 23.87 -28.40
CA LEU A 28 73.28 23.81 -28.86
C LEU A 28 72.90 22.40 -29.33
N ASP A 29 73.77 21.75 -30.11
CA ASP A 29 73.56 20.38 -30.58
C ASP A 29 73.53 19.39 -29.42
N LYS A 30 74.41 19.57 -28.43
CA LYS A 30 74.44 18.76 -27.21
C LYS A 30 73.16 18.93 -26.38
N LEU A 31 72.71 20.17 -26.20
CA LEU A 31 71.45 20.47 -25.51
C LEU A 31 70.26 19.84 -26.24
N GLY A 32 70.17 20.03 -27.57
CA GLY A 32 69.10 19.46 -28.40
C GLY A 32 69.06 17.93 -28.34
N ASN A 33 70.22 17.26 -28.38
CA ASN A 33 70.30 15.82 -28.26
C ASN A 33 69.92 15.32 -26.85
N ALA A 34 70.34 16.02 -25.79
CA ALA A 34 69.96 15.70 -24.42
C ALA A 34 68.45 15.83 -24.22
N THR A 35 67.85 16.96 -24.63
CA THR A 35 66.40 17.18 -24.52
C THR A 35 65.60 16.15 -25.31
N LYS A 36 66.05 15.78 -26.53
CA LYS A 36 65.38 14.75 -27.34
C LYS A 36 65.44 13.38 -26.67
N LYS A 37 66.57 13.04 -26.04
CA LYS A 37 66.72 11.80 -25.28
C LYS A 37 65.81 11.79 -24.07
N ASP A 38 65.82 12.86 -23.26
CA ASP A 38 64.98 12.97 -22.07
C ASP A 38 63.50 12.85 -22.41
N PHE A 39 63.05 13.50 -23.48
CA PHE A 39 61.66 13.41 -23.94
C PHE A 39 61.29 11.99 -24.41
N THR A 40 62.21 11.31 -25.11
CA THR A 40 61.99 9.93 -25.57
C THR A 40 61.91 8.96 -24.39
N ASP A 41 62.81 9.11 -23.42
CA ASP A 41 62.86 8.28 -22.22
C ASP A 41 61.63 8.51 -21.34
N TRP A 42 61.17 9.78 -21.22
CA TRP A 42 59.93 10.12 -20.53
C TRP A 42 58.69 9.49 -21.21
N LEU A 43 58.58 9.62 -22.54
CA LEU A 43 57.46 9.05 -23.29
C LEU A 43 57.41 7.52 -23.17
N ALA A 44 58.57 6.86 -23.18
CA ALA A 44 58.65 5.42 -22.98
C ALA A 44 58.15 5.01 -21.59
N LYS A 45 58.60 5.71 -20.53
CA LYS A 45 58.14 5.48 -19.15
C LYS A 45 56.63 5.71 -18.99
N PHE A 46 56.11 6.77 -19.61
CA PHE A 46 54.69 7.09 -19.57
C PHE A 46 53.83 6.02 -20.24
N LYS A 47 54.24 5.53 -21.42
CA LYS A 47 53.56 4.42 -22.10
C LYS A 47 53.59 3.13 -21.27
N GLN A 48 54.71 2.84 -20.63
CA GLN A 48 54.83 1.66 -19.78
C GLN A 48 53.89 1.76 -18.57
N ALA A 49 53.86 2.90 -17.89
CA ALA A 49 52.97 3.13 -16.74
C ALA A 49 51.48 2.99 -17.12
N LEU A 50 51.09 3.46 -18.32
CA LEU A 50 49.72 3.27 -18.82
C LEU A 50 49.40 1.79 -19.10
N ASN A 51 50.34 1.05 -19.68
CA ASN A 51 50.16 -0.38 -19.94
C ASN A 51 50.06 -1.19 -18.63
N ASP A 52 50.89 -0.88 -17.65
CA ASP A 52 50.90 -1.54 -16.34
C ASP A 52 49.57 -1.27 -15.59
N ALA A 53 49.11 -0.01 -15.58
CA ALA A 53 47.81 0.35 -15.00
C ALA A 53 46.64 -0.34 -15.72
N MET A 54 46.68 -0.43 -17.05
CA MET A 54 45.68 -1.16 -17.83
C MET A 54 45.70 -2.67 -17.54
N ALA A 55 46.87 -3.26 -17.31
CA ALA A 55 47.00 -4.66 -16.94
C ALA A 55 46.44 -4.94 -15.54
N GLU A 56 46.65 -4.03 -14.58
CA GLU A 56 46.11 -4.13 -13.21
C GLU A 56 44.58 -3.98 -13.19
N ILE A 57 44.02 -3.04 -13.96
CA ILE A 57 42.57 -2.86 -14.11
C ILE A 57 41.91 -4.09 -14.74
N ASN A 58 42.56 -4.68 -15.74
CA ASN A 58 42.05 -5.83 -16.49
C ASN A 58 42.50 -7.18 -15.94
N ASP A 59 43.13 -7.23 -14.76
CA ASP A 59 43.59 -8.49 -14.17
C ASP A 59 42.41 -9.48 -14.01
N PRO A 60 42.49 -10.68 -14.60
CA PRO A 60 41.37 -11.61 -14.67
C PRO A 60 41.02 -12.26 -13.32
N LYS A 61 41.80 -12.02 -12.25
CA LYS A 61 41.54 -12.55 -10.90
C LYS A 61 41.20 -11.46 -9.88
N THR A 62 41.80 -10.29 -9.99
CA THR A 62 41.76 -9.22 -8.98
C THR A 62 41.46 -7.83 -9.55
N GLY A 63 41.34 -7.70 -10.87
CA GLY A 63 41.10 -6.45 -11.58
C GLY A 63 39.73 -5.84 -11.30
N LEU A 64 39.58 -4.56 -11.63
CA LEU A 64 38.41 -3.75 -11.31
C LEU A 64 37.12 -4.32 -11.92
N TYR A 65 37.21 -4.91 -13.12
CA TYR A 65 36.08 -5.55 -13.79
C TYR A 65 35.57 -6.78 -13.04
N VAL A 66 36.47 -7.61 -12.52
CA VAL A 66 36.10 -8.80 -11.73
C VAL A 66 35.49 -8.39 -10.40
N ARG A 67 36.07 -7.40 -9.72
CA ARG A 67 35.52 -6.84 -8.47
C ARG A 67 34.13 -6.22 -8.68
N TYR A 68 33.93 -5.53 -9.80
CA TYR A 68 32.61 -5.00 -10.18
C TYR A 68 31.58 -6.11 -10.36
N ASN A 69 31.92 -7.17 -11.10
CA ASN A 69 31.02 -8.31 -11.29
C ASN A 69 30.71 -9.05 -9.97
N GLN A 70 31.70 -9.22 -9.10
CA GLN A 70 31.50 -9.79 -7.76
C GLN A 70 30.55 -8.93 -6.92
N LEU A 71 30.73 -7.61 -6.91
CA LEU A 71 29.83 -6.68 -6.23
C LEU A 71 28.42 -6.70 -6.83
N LEU A 72 28.29 -6.81 -8.15
CA LEU A 72 27.01 -6.93 -8.83
C LEU A 72 26.30 -8.23 -8.43
N ASP A 73 27.01 -9.35 -8.39
CA ASP A 73 26.45 -10.64 -7.98
C ASP A 73 26.08 -10.66 -6.50
N MET A 74 26.90 -10.06 -5.63
CA MET A 74 26.54 -9.83 -4.23
C MET A 74 25.28 -8.95 -4.11
N THR A 75 25.17 -7.90 -4.93
CA THR A 75 23.99 -7.02 -4.93
C THR A 75 22.73 -7.77 -5.36
N LYS A 76 22.83 -8.65 -6.39
CA LYS A 76 21.72 -9.52 -6.80
C LYS A 76 21.33 -10.50 -5.70
N GLN A 77 22.31 -11.12 -5.04
CA GLN A 77 22.06 -12.03 -3.92
C GLN A 77 21.40 -11.31 -2.73
N ILE A 78 21.86 -10.10 -2.41
CA ILE A 78 21.25 -9.24 -1.37
C ILE A 78 19.82 -8.87 -1.78
N GLN A 79 19.57 -8.47 -3.03
CA GLN A 79 18.21 -8.19 -3.51
C GLN A 79 17.30 -9.41 -3.40
N GLU A 80 17.79 -10.60 -3.75
CA GLU A 80 16.97 -11.82 -3.68
C GLU A 80 16.70 -12.23 -2.24
N THR A 81 17.68 -12.06 -1.35
CA THR A 81 17.53 -12.27 0.10
C THR A 81 16.55 -11.26 0.70
N LEU A 82 16.63 -9.99 0.29
CA LEU A 82 15.71 -8.94 0.73
C LEU A 82 14.29 -9.16 0.20
N LYS A 83 14.10 -9.68 -1.02
CA LYS A 83 12.77 -10.12 -1.47
C LYS A 83 12.22 -11.23 -0.59
N GLN A 84 13.04 -12.24 -0.27
CA GLN A 84 12.62 -13.32 0.63
C GLN A 84 12.31 -12.82 2.05
N ALA A 85 13.04 -11.82 2.55
CA ALA A 85 12.84 -11.24 3.88
C ALA A 85 11.74 -10.16 3.96
N GLN A 86 11.43 -9.45 2.85
CA GLN A 86 10.37 -8.44 2.79
C GLN A 86 8.98 -9.03 2.63
N PHE A 87 8.86 -10.25 2.10
CA PHE A 87 7.59 -10.96 2.03
C PHE A 87 7.49 -12.03 3.12
N HIS A 88 7.49 -11.58 4.38
CA HIS A 88 6.89 -12.41 5.42
C HIS A 88 5.38 -12.54 5.24
N ASP A 89 4.73 -11.67 4.45
CA ASP A 89 3.33 -11.79 4.05
C ASP A 89 3.25 -12.01 2.52
N ARG A 90 3.47 -13.23 2.02
CA ARG A 90 3.15 -13.56 0.62
C ARG A 90 1.64 -13.82 0.54
N PRO A 91 0.85 -12.99 -0.17
CA PRO A 91 -0.56 -13.25 -0.33
C PRO A 91 -0.77 -14.34 -1.39
N PHE A 92 -1.40 -15.45 -1.01
CA PHE A 92 -1.86 -16.48 -1.93
C PHE A 92 -3.37 -16.43 -2.04
N GLN A 93 -3.90 -16.44 -3.26
CA GLN A 93 -5.33 -16.56 -3.49
C GLN A 93 -5.63 -17.99 -3.94
N LEU A 94 -6.33 -18.74 -3.08
CA LEU A 94 -6.68 -20.13 -3.33
C LEU A 94 -8.20 -20.26 -3.36
N LYS A 95 -8.72 -21.18 -4.18
CA LYS A 95 -10.16 -21.25 -4.40
C LYS A 95 -10.93 -21.77 -3.19
N THR A 96 -10.33 -22.67 -2.40
CA THR A 96 -11.01 -23.33 -1.27
C THR A 96 -10.04 -23.59 -0.12
N VAL A 97 -10.57 -23.83 1.09
CA VAL A 97 -9.78 -24.30 2.23
C VAL A 97 -9.07 -25.63 1.92
N ALA A 98 -9.72 -26.54 1.18
CA ALA A 98 -9.09 -27.79 0.75
C ALA A 98 -7.89 -27.56 -0.18
N ALA A 99 -7.98 -26.59 -1.09
CA ALA A 99 -6.85 -26.20 -1.94
C ALA A 99 -5.71 -25.59 -1.11
N MET A 100 -6.03 -24.82 -0.06
CA MET A 100 -5.05 -24.32 0.90
C MET A 100 -4.35 -25.44 1.66
N LYS A 101 -5.08 -26.42 2.19
CA LYS A 101 -4.50 -27.57 2.92
C LYS A 101 -3.46 -28.32 2.09
N ALA A 102 -3.76 -28.54 0.81
CA ALA A 102 -2.90 -29.27 -0.12
C ALA A 102 -1.77 -28.43 -0.74
N TYR A 103 -1.73 -27.12 -0.51
CA TYR A 103 -0.76 -26.23 -1.14
C TYR A 103 0.60 -26.28 -0.41
N ALA A 104 1.45 -27.22 -0.81
CA ALA A 104 2.77 -27.46 -0.25
C ALA A 104 3.70 -26.22 -0.11
N PRO A 105 3.65 -25.19 -1.00
CA PRO A 105 4.54 -24.03 -0.90
C PRO A 105 4.30 -23.05 0.26
N LEU A 106 3.22 -23.22 1.04
CA LEU A 106 2.92 -22.35 2.19
C LEU A 106 3.99 -22.47 3.27
N ILE A 107 4.40 -21.34 3.82
CA ILE A 107 5.34 -21.25 4.95
C ILE A 107 4.79 -20.30 6.02
N ALA A 108 5.35 -20.38 7.23
CA ALA A 108 4.98 -19.48 8.31
C ALA A 108 5.24 -18.01 7.94
N GLY A 109 4.25 -17.16 8.21
CA GLY A 109 4.18 -15.77 7.78
C GLY A 109 3.19 -15.55 6.64
N ASP A 110 3.04 -16.52 5.72
CA ASP A 110 2.21 -16.32 4.53
C ASP A 110 0.76 -15.94 4.88
N ILE A 111 0.12 -15.17 3.99
CA ILE A 111 -1.30 -14.85 4.09
C ILE A 111 -2.03 -15.56 2.96
N VAL A 112 -3.09 -16.30 3.28
CA VAL A 112 -3.91 -16.98 2.28
C VAL A 112 -5.33 -16.41 2.28
N ILE A 113 -5.85 -16.15 1.09
CA ILE A 113 -7.23 -15.75 0.86
C ILE A 113 -7.92 -16.93 0.19
N THR A 114 -8.89 -17.53 0.88
CA THR A 114 -9.71 -18.62 0.31
C THR A 114 -11.09 -18.12 -0.05
N GLN A 115 -11.61 -18.34 -1.25
CA GLN A 115 -13.00 -18.01 -1.58
C GLN A 115 -13.96 -18.98 -0.87
N GLY A 116 -14.97 -18.46 -0.16
CA GLY A 116 -16.00 -19.28 0.49
C GLY A 116 -15.46 -20.06 1.70
N TRP A 117 -15.91 -19.69 2.90
CA TRP A 117 -15.48 -20.37 4.12
C TRP A 117 -16.17 -21.73 4.29
N ASP A 118 -17.40 -21.88 3.79
CA ASP A 118 -18.24 -23.06 3.94
C ASP A 118 -19.26 -23.11 2.81
N ASN A 119 -19.00 -23.79 1.69
CA ASN A 119 -20.00 -24.21 0.68
C ASN A 119 -21.09 -23.21 0.20
N TYR A 120 -21.00 -21.93 0.54
CA TYR A 120 -21.89 -20.87 0.15
C TYR A 120 -21.14 -20.04 -0.86
N ASP A 121 -21.74 -19.99 -2.04
CA ASP A 121 -21.36 -19.19 -3.20
C ASP A 121 -21.61 -17.70 -2.91
N ASP A 122 -21.12 -17.19 -1.77
CA ASP A 122 -21.31 -15.81 -1.32
C ASP A 122 -20.22 -14.86 -1.84
N GLY A 123 -19.19 -15.40 -2.49
CA GLY A 123 -18.11 -14.61 -3.09
C GLY A 123 -17.15 -13.98 -2.08
N HIS A 124 -17.31 -14.22 -0.77
CA HIS A 124 -16.53 -13.56 0.27
C HIS A 124 -15.35 -14.45 0.72
N GLY A 125 -14.12 -13.96 0.51
CA GLY A 125 -12.92 -14.71 0.87
C GLY A 125 -12.58 -14.67 2.36
N ALA A 126 -12.17 -15.78 2.96
CA ALA A 126 -11.59 -15.83 4.30
C ALA A 126 -10.08 -15.62 4.26
N TYR A 127 -9.56 -14.81 5.19
CA TYR A 127 -8.12 -14.56 5.37
C TYR A 127 -7.53 -15.48 6.42
N TRP A 128 -6.36 -16.04 6.11
CA TRP A 128 -5.66 -16.99 6.95
C TRP A 128 -4.20 -16.57 7.08
N ASN A 129 -3.70 -16.49 8.32
CA ASN A 129 -2.28 -16.35 8.61
C ASN A 129 -1.70 -17.75 8.76
N ILE A 130 -0.69 -18.08 7.96
CA ILE A 130 0.03 -19.34 8.06
C ILE A 130 1.05 -19.21 9.17
N ARG A 131 1.04 -20.13 10.13
CA ARG A 131 1.99 -20.14 11.24
C ARG A 131 2.40 -21.54 11.63
N VAL A 132 3.50 -21.62 12.37
CA VAL A 132 3.94 -22.87 12.98
C VAL A 132 2.91 -23.31 14.02
N LYS A 133 2.56 -24.59 14.00
CA LYS A 133 1.69 -25.21 15.01
C LYS A 133 2.34 -25.12 16.39
N HIS A 134 1.60 -24.70 17.41
CA HIS A 134 2.14 -24.71 18.77
C HIS A 134 2.29 -26.15 19.29
N LYS A 135 3.28 -26.38 20.17
CA LYS A 135 3.75 -27.71 20.60
C LYS A 135 2.64 -28.64 21.12
N ASP A 136 1.57 -28.08 21.69
CA ASP A 136 0.46 -28.82 22.29
C ASP A 136 -0.92 -28.35 21.78
N GLU A 137 -0.95 -27.65 20.65
CA GLU A 137 -2.20 -27.17 20.05
C GLU A 137 -2.93 -28.29 19.32
N VAL A 138 -4.24 -28.38 19.54
CA VAL A 138 -5.17 -29.17 18.74
C VAL A 138 -6.02 -28.21 17.92
N PRO A 139 -5.77 -28.07 16.61
CA PRO A 139 -6.56 -27.20 15.74
C PRO A 139 -8.05 -27.57 15.81
N ASP A 140 -8.90 -26.56 15.91
CA ASP A 140 -10.36 -26.74 16.00
C ASP A 140 -11.01 -27.01 14.63
N GLU A 141 -10.21 -26.94 13.56
CA GLU A 141 -10.60 -27.06 12.15
C GLU A 141 -11.66 -26.04 11.71
N ASN A 142 -11.86 -24.98 12.51
CA ASN A 142 -12.79 -23.89 12.24
C ASN A 142 -12.06 -22.54 12.15
N ASN A 143 -11.36 -22.15 13.21
CA ASN A 143 -10.55 -20.93 13.28
C ASN A 143 -9.05 -21.22 13.13
N VAL A 144 -8.61 -22.42 13.49
CA VAL A 144 -7.26 -22.90 13.26
C VAL A 144 -7.34 -24.21 12.52
N ILE A 145 -6.74 -24.26 11.34
CA ILE A 145 -6.84 -25.39 10.41
C ILE A 145 -5.47 -26.03 10.23
N SER A 146 -5.40 -27.35 10.38
CA SER A 146 -4.18 -28.10 10.08
C SER A 146 -3.88 -28.11 8.58
N LEU A 147 -2.62 -27.88 8.21
CA LEU A 147 -2.12 -27.97 6.83
C LEU A 147 -1.31 -29.25 6.63
N ASP A 148 -1.30 -29.78 5.40
CA ASP A 148 -0.62 -31.05 5.08
C ASP A 148 0.91 -30.96 5.24
N ASN A 149 1.46 -29.74 5.19
CA ASN A 149 2.88 -29.45 5.40
C ASN A 149 3.29 -29.36 6.89
N GLY A 150 2.38 -29.66 7.83
CA GLY A 150 2.64 -29.65 9.27
C GLY A 150 2.51 -28.28 9.96
N MET A 151 2.11 -27.25 9.23
CA MET A 151 1.78 -25.92 9.76
C MET A 151 0.28 -25.80 10.06
N VAL A 152 -0.14 -24.63 10.54
CA VAL A 152 -1.56 -24.29 10.68
C VAL A 152 -1.90 -22.98 10.00
N ALA A 153 -3.13 -22.89 9.50
CA ALA A 153 -3.75 -21.66 9.03
C ALA A 153 -4.67 -21.13 10.13
N GLU A 154 -4.31 -19.99 10.74
CA GLU A 154 -5.14 -19.31 11.71
C GLU A 154 -5.96 -18.21 11.04
N ARG A 155 -7.24 -18.17 11.33
CA ARG A 155 -8.17 -17.23 10.72
C ARG A 155 -7.89 -15.81 11.20
N ASN A 156 -7.61 -14.92 10.27
CA ASN A 156 -7.36 -13.52 10.56
C ASN A 156 -8.66 -12.71 10.45
N SER A 157 -9.30 -12.48 11.60
CA SER A 157 -10.55 -11.70 11.68
C SER A 157 -10.31 -10.18 11.67
N SER A 158 -9.04 -9.72 11.72
CA SER A 158 -8.70 -8.29 11.72
C SER A 158 -8.55 -7.70 10.32
N LEU A 159 -8.40 -8.55 9.30
CA LEU A 159 -8.32 -8.13 7.90
C LEU A 159 -9.73 -8.11 7.29
N VAL A 160 -10.15 -6.92 6.84
CA VAL A 160 -11.46 -6.69 6.22
C VAL A 160 -11.26 -6.68 4.70
N SER A 161 -12.01 -7.51 3.96
CA SER A 161 -12.02 -7.43 2.49
C SER A 161 -12.69 -6.14 2.01
N ALA A 162 -12.42 -5.72 0.76
CA ALA A 162 -13.11 -4.57 0.18
C ALA A 162 -14.65 -4.74 0.19
N ASP A 163 -15.11 -5.95 -0.11
CA ASP A 163 -16.53 -6.30 -0.11
C ASP A 163 -17.11 -6.28 1.32
N SER A 164 -16.34 -6.76 2.31
CA SER A 164 -16.71 -6.69 3.73
C SER A 164 -16.76 -5.26 4.26
N LEU A 165 -15.93 -4.35 3.71
CA LEU A 165 -15.97 -2.94 4.05
C LEU A 165 -17.19 -2.25 3.43
N GLU A 166 -17.54 -2.59 2.19
CA GLU A 166 -18.76 -2.09 1.54
C GLU A 166 -20.01 -2.59 2.28
N ASP A 167 -20.05 -3.86 2.69
CA ASP A 167 -21.11 -4.40 3.55
C ASP A 167 -21.13 -3.77 4.95
N PHE A 168 -19.98 -3.43 5.53
CA PHE A 168 -19.95 -2.73 6.80
C PHE A 168 -20.53 -1.31 6.68
N LEU A 169 -20.13 -0.58 5.63
CA LEU A 169 -20.52 0.82 5.41
C LEU A 169 -21.93 0.97 4.81
N TYR A 170 -22.42 -0.01 4.05
CA TYR A 170 -23.64 0.07 3.24
C TYR A 170 -24.49 -1.20 3.22
N GLY A 171 -24.19 -2.17 4.10
CA GLY A 171 -24.90 -3.46 4.13
C GLY A 171 -26.27 -3.43 4.81
N TYR A 172 -26.76 -2.27 5.28
CA TYR A 172 -28.16 -2.10 5.66
C TYR A 172 -28.89 -1.26 4.61
N THR A 173 -29.91 -1.85 3.97
CA THR A 173 -30.73 -1.17 2.95
C THR A 173 -32.12 -0.87 3.49
N ILE A 174 -32.55 0.37 3.31
CA ILE A 174 -33.90 0.84 3.61
C ILE A 174 -34.56 1.28 2.30
N GLU A 175 -35.62 0.60 1.90
CA GLU A 175 -36.40 0.91 0.72
C GLU A 175 -37.57 1.83 1.06
N ILE A 176 -37.63 2.99 0.41
CA ILE A 176 -38.69 3.97 0.59
C ILE A 176 -39.35 4.25 -0.75
N LYS A 177 -40.67 4.01 -0.81
CA LYS A 177 -41.52 4.45 -1.92
C LYS A 177 -42.05 5.85 -1.61
N HIS A 178 -41.34 6.87 -2.10
CA HIS A 178 -41.61 8.28 -1.80
C HIS A 178 -42.59 8.95 -2.77
N ASN A 179 -42.79 8.39 -3.97
CA ASN A 179 -43.74 8.89 -4.99
C ASN A 179 -43.55 10.36 -5.41
N GLN A 180 -42.33 10.90 -5.32
CA GLN A 180 -42.08 12.32 -5.65
C GLN A 180 -41.82 12.55 -7.15
N GLY A 181 -41.56 11.49 -7.93
CA GLY A 181 -41.19 11.61 -9.35
C GLY A 181 -39.81 12.22 -9.57
N GLU A 182 -38.91 12.09 -8.60
CA GLU A 182 -37.58 12.69 -8.56
C GLU A 182 -36.55 11.75 -7.91
N TYR A 183 -35.28 12.14 -7.89
CA TYR A 183 -34.18 11.37 -7.29
C TYR A 183 -33.58 12.13 -6.09
N PRO A 184 -34.28 12.19 -4.93
CA PRO A 184 -33.86 13.00 -3.79
C PRO A 184 -32.62 12.43 -3.10
N ILE A 185 -31.75 13.29 -2.56
CA ILE A 185 -30.57 12.87 -1.78
C ILE A 185 -30.98 12.73 -0.30
N PRO A 186 -30.84 11.54 0.32
CA PRO A 186 -31.28 11.31 1.67
C PRO A 186 -30.31 11.90 2.70
N ARG A 187 -30.86 12.51 3.75
CA ARG A 187 -30.15 12.88 4.97
C ARG A 187 -30.64 11.99 6.10
N VAL A 188 -29.75 11.18 6.65
CA VAL A 188 -30.10 10.15 7.63
C VAL A 188 -29.57 10.53 9.01
N PHE A 189 -30.46 10.46 10.00
CA PHE A 189 -30.14 10.77 11.39
C PHE A 189 -30.53 9.59 12.28
N TYR A 190 -29.69 9.28 13.26
CA TYR A 190 -30.00 8.38 14.36
C TYR A 190 -30.13 9.15 15.65
N CYS A 191 -31.03 8.71 16.53
CA CYS A 191 -31.11 9.18 17.91
C CYS A 191 -31.71 8.10 18.81
N GLU A 192 -31.54 8.27 20.11
CA GLU A 192 -32.17 7.47 21.15
C GLU A 192 -33.07 8.38 21.99
N ASP A 193 -34.15 7.83 22.54
CA ASP A 193 -35.12 8.54 23.37
C ASP A 193 -35.69 9.80 22.67
N ALA A 194 -36.03 9.66 21.38
CA ALA A 194 -36.87 10.65 20.72
C ALA A 194 -38.19 10.82 21.47
N ILE A 195 -38.82 12.00 21.38
CA ILE A 195 -40.05 12.29 22.13
C ILE A 195 -41.12 11.23 21.81
N GLY A 196 -41.58 10.51 22.83
CA GLY A 196 -42.58 9.46 22.71
C GLY A 196 -42.01 8.06 22.44
N THR A 197 -40.69 7.90 22.39
CA THR A 197 -40.01 6.60 22.25
C THR A 197 -39.29 6.17 23.53
N GLU A 198 -39.32 6.97 24.60
CA GLU A 198 -38.66 6.62 25.86
C GLU A 198 -39.25 5.33 26.46
N ILE A 199 -38.38 4.43 26.95
CA ILE A 199 -38.75 3.07 27.39
C ILE A 199 -39.88 3.07 28.43
N ASN A 200 -39.87 4.01 29.37
CA ASN A 200 -40.85 4.09 30.46
C ASN A 200 -41.89 5.21 30.25
N GLY A 201 -42.07 5.64 29.00
CA GLY A 201 -43.02 6.67 28.61
C GLY A 201 -42.44 8.09 28.64
N LEU A 202 -43.24 9.04 28.16
CA LEU A 202 -42.83 10.43 27.92
C LEU A 202 -42.17 11.06 29.15
N GLY A 203 -40.94 11.58 28.98
CA GLY A 203 -40.21 12.28 30.05
C GLY A 203 -39.64 11.38 31.15
N SER A 204 -39.65 10.06 30.96
CA SER A 204 -39.11 9.10 31.93
C SER A 204 -37.59 8.91 31.84
N ALA A 205 -36.95 9.43 30.79
CA ALA A 205 -35.52 9.27 30.58
C ALA A 205 -34.69 10.10 31.59
N GLY A 206 -33.59 9.52 32.10
CA GLY A 206 -32.74 10.16 33.11
C GLY A 206 -32.01 11.44 32.65
N HIS A 207 -32.02 11.72 31.36
CA HIS A 207 -31.43 12.92 30.75
C HIS A 207 -32.45 14.01 30.41
N GLY A 208 -33.72 13.84 30.79
CA GLY A 208 -34.80 14.79 30.52
C GLY A 208 -35.55 14.52 29.21
N LEU A 209 -36.31 15.51 28.73
CA LEU A 209 -37.11 15.40 27.51
C LEU A 209 -36.27 15.66 26.26
N GLY A 210 -36.44 14.78 25.27
CA GLY A 210 -35.87 14.93 23.94
C GLY A 210 -34.71 13.98 23.64
N PRO A 211 -34.26 13.94 22.38
CA PRO A 211 -33.36 12.91 21.90
C PRO A 211 -31.94 13.07 22.46
N ILE A 212 -31.29 11.94 22.68
CA ILE A 212 -29.85 11.82 22.94
C ILE A 212 -29.16 11.04 21.82
N ASN A 213 -27.82 11.01 21.87
CA ASN A 213 -26.98 10.25 20.93
C ASN A 213 -27.30 10.55 19.46
N VAL A 214 -27.64 11.82 19.16
CA VAL A 214 -28.00 12.27 17.81
C VAL A 214 -26.77 12.19 16.90
N LYS A 215 -26.87 11.38 15.83
CA LYS A 215 -25.78 11.15 14.87
C LYS A 215 -26.28 11.38 13.46
N TYR A 216 -25.48 12.08 12.65
CA TYR A 216 -25.64 12.08 11.21
C TYR A 216 -25.00 10.81 10.64
N ILE A 217 -25.75 10.03 9.88
CA ILE A 217 -25.28 8.78 9.29
C ILE A 217 -24.94 9.02 7.82
N SER A 218 -23.72 8.63 7.43
CA SER A 218 -23.35 8.60 6.02
C SER A 218 -24.23 7.58 5.29
N ALA A 219 -24.89 8.03 4.22
CA ALA A 219 -25.80 7.20 3.45
C ALA A 219 -25.44 7.26 1.97
N ARG A 220 -25.63 6.13 1.28
CA ARG A 220 -25.57 6.03 -0.17
C ARG A 220 -26.99 5.85 -0.71
N ALA A 221 -27.35 6.65 -1.70
CA ALA A 221 -28.62 6.53 -2.39
C ALA A 221 -28.46 5.68 -3.65
N GLU A 222 -29.33 4.70 -3.81
CA GLU A 222 -29.62 4.03 -5.08
C GLU A 222 -31.10 4.20 -5.39
N TYR A 223 -31.49 4.13 -6.67
CA TYR A 223 -32.86 4.37 -7.08
C TYR A 223 -33.33 3.22 -7.96
N LYS A 224 -34.45 2.59 -7.58
CA LYS A 224 -35.11 1.60 -8.45
C LYS A 224 -35.82 2.32 -9.60
N ASP A 225 -36.43 3.45 -9.29
CA ASP A 225 -37.12 4.35 -10.20
C ASP A 225 -37.26 5.75 -9.56
N ALA A 226 -37.91 6.69 -10.26
CA ALA A 226 -38.11 8.07 -9.79
C ALA A 226 -39.08 8.20 -8.59
N ASN A 227 -39.65 7.10 -8.10
CA ASN A 227 -40.57 7.09 -6.96
C ASN A 227 -40.06 6.22 -5.80
N THR A 228 -38.92 5.54 -5.98
CA THR A 228 -38.43 4.53 -5.04
C THR A 228 -36.92 4.65 -4.86
N ILE A 229 -36.51 4.98 -3.63
CA ILE A 229 -35.12 5.09 -3.20
C ILE A 229 -34.73 3.92 -2.31
N LEU A 230 -33.51 3.43 -2.50
CA LEU A 230 -32.80 2.51 -1.62
C LEU A 230 -31.73 3.30 -0.87
N VAL A 231 -31.97 3.54 0.42
CA VAL A 231 -31.05 4.24 1.31
C VAL A 231 -30.16 3.19 1.96
N LYS A 232 -28.89 3.15 1.56
CA LYS A 232 -27.88 2.24 2.11
C LYS A 232 -27.08 2.93 3.20
N ILE A 233 -27.05 2.33 4.39
CA ILE A 233 -26.34 2.83 5.57
C ILE A 233 -25.53 1.71 6.24
N PRO A 234 -24.66 2.06 7.21
CA PRO A 234 -23.85 1.06 7.88
C PRO A 234 -24.68 0.00 8.61
N ARG A 235 -24.19 -1.24 8.57
CA ARG A 235 -24.89 -2.43 9.09
C ARG A 235 -25.23 -2.35 10.57
N ASN A 236 -24.41 -1.65 11.36
CA ASN A 236 -24.59 -1.48 12.81
C ASN A 236 -25.81 -0.64 13.20
N PHE A 237 -26.46 0.03 12.24
CA PHE A 237 -27.73 0.74 12.44
C PHE A 237 -28.97 -0.09 12.04
N TYR A 238 -28.82 -1.40 11.82
CA TYR A 238 -29.92 -2.26 11.41
C TYR A 238 -31.08 -2.29 12.41
N PHE A 239 -32.28 -1.98 11.92
CA PHE A 239 -33.55 -2.22 12.61
C PHE A 239 -34.40 -3.17 11.78
N ASN A 240 -35.02 -4.15 12.44
CA ASN A 240 -36.01 -5.02 11.81
C ASN A 240 -37.38 -4.33 11.75
N ALA A 241 -37.47 -3.21 11.02
CA ALA A 241 -38.66 -2.37 10.95
C ALA A 241 -38.80 -1.72 9.57
N ALA A 242 -40.02 -1.62 9.07
CA ALA A 242 -40.31 -0.90 7.83
C ALA A 242 -40.31 0.63 8.05
N PRO A 243 -39.88 1.44 7.07
CA PRO A 243 -39.97 2.89 7.15
C PRO A 243 -41.43 3.35 7.13
N LYS A 244 -41.76 4.29 8.02
CA LYS A 244 -43.09 4.91 8.12
C LYS A 244 -43.00 6.40 7.87
N TYR A 245 -43.89 6.91 7.03
CA TYR A 245 -43.98 8.34 6.73
C TYR A 245 -44.68 9.11 7.85
N GLN A 246 -44.06 10.18 8.32
CA GLN A 246 -44.65 11.11 9.28
C GLN A 246 -44.06 12.51 9.09
N LEU A 247 -44.90 13.54 9.03
CA LEU A 247 -44.49 14.96 9.08
C LEU A 247 -43.27 15.30 8.18
N GLY A 248 -43.37 15.01 6.88
CA GLY A 248 -42.31 15.34 5.90
C GLY A 248 -41.14 14.37 5.84
N ASN A 249 -41.09 13.31 6.67
CA ASN A 249 -39.93 12.43 6.79
C ASN A 249 -40.35 10.96 6.93
N TRP A 250 -39.39 10.05 6.76
CA TRP A 250 -39.56 8.63 7.04
C TRP A 250 -38.82 8.24 8.31
N TYR A 251 -39.44 7.38 9.12
CA TYR A 251 -38.92 6.94 10.40
C TYR A 251 -38.90 5.43 10.50
N LEU A 252 -37.83 4.90 11.10
CA LEU A 252 -37.75 3.52 11.56
C LEU A 252 -37.49 3.56 13.06
N GLY A 253 -38.30 2.85 13.83
CA GLY A 253 -38.17 2.75 15.28
C GLY A 253 -37.83 1.33 15.72
N ASP A 254 -36.95 1.21 16.70
CA ASP A 254 -36.60 -0.03 17.39
C ASP A 254 -36.40 0.27 18.89
N GLU A 255 -37.42 -0.04 19.69
CA GLU A 255 -37.55 0.39 21.09
C GLU A 255 -37.41 1.91 21.22
N ASN A 256 -36.38 2.39 21.93
CA ASN A 256 -36.11 3.81 22.09
C ASN A 256 -35.23 4.41 20.99
N ARG A 257 -34.76 3.60 20.04
CA ARG A 257 -33.86 4.03 18.97
C ARG A 257 -34.68 4.41 17.75
N THR A 258 -34.32 5.52 17.11
CA THR A 258 -35.02 6.04 15.94
C THR A 258 -34.04 6.44 14.84
N ILE A 259 -34.32 5.99 13.62
CA ILE A 259 -33.69 6.49 12.39
C ILE A 259 -34.69 7.39 11.70
N LYS A 260 -34.28 8.63 11.41
CA LYS A 260 -35.02 9.59 10.60
C LYS A 260 -34.34 9.73 9.24
N ILE A 261 -35.14 9.69 8.19
CA ILE A 261 -34.70 9.86 6.80
C ILE A 261 -35.44 11.06 6.22
N ASP A 262 -34.69 12.10 5.89
CA ASP A 262 -35.15 13.35 5.31
C ASP A 262 -34.76 13.38 3.83
N LEU A 263 -35.76 13.48 2.95
CA LEU A 263 -35.57 13.53 1.49
C LEU A 263 -35.65 14.96 0.92
N GLY A 264 -35.69 15.98 1.78
CA GLY A 264 -35.86 17.38 1.38
C GLY A 264 -37.33 17.80 1.37
N PHE A 265 -37.71 18.59 0.36
CA PHE A 265 -39.09 19.05 0.21
C PHE A 265 -39.96 17.91 -0.32
N VAL A 266 -41.04 17.58 0.39
CA VAL A 266 -41.89 16.41 0.11
C VAL A 266 -43.36 16.83 0.02
N ASP A 267 -44.05 16.35 -0.99
CA ASP A 267 -45.52 16.36 -1.07
C ASP A 267 -46.10 15.27 -0.14
N ASP A 268 -46.71 15.69 0.97
CA ASP A 268 -47.31 14.83 1.98
C ASP A 268 -48.36 13.85 1.41
N GLY A 269 -49.16 14.29 0.43
CA GLY A 269 -50.22 13.48 -0.16
C GLY A 269 -49.64 12.32 -0.96
N LYS A 270 -48.62 12.61 -1.78
CA LYS A 270 -47.90 11.59 -2.56
C LYS A 270 -47.10 10.65 -1.67
N ALA A 271 -46.42 11.18 -0.66
CA ALA A 271 -45.63 10.39 0.28
C ALA A 271 -46.51 9.40 1.06
N LYS A 272 -47.68 9.84 1.56
CA LYS A 272 -48.66 8.97 2.22
C LYS A 272 -49.19 7.85 1.31
N ALA A 273 -49.30 8.09 0.01
CA ALA A 273 -49.72 7.05 -0.93
C ALA A 273 -48.69 5.92 -1.11
N GLY A 274 -47.41 6.18 -0.78
CA GLY A 274 -46.34 5.18 -0.79
C GLY A 274 -46.01 4.59 0.58
N ASP A 275 -46.57 5.16 1.65
CA ASP A 275 -46.33 4.71 3.02
C ASP A 275 -46.77 3.25 3.23
N GLY A 276 -46.03 2.52 4.06
CA GLY A 276 -46.24 1.09 4.30
C GLY A 276 -45.85 0.15 3.14
N GLN A 277 -45.40 0.66 1.99
CA GLN A 277 -44.91 -0.15 0.87
C GLN A 277 -43.38 -0.29 0.86
N GLY A 278 -42.68 0.41 1.76
CA GLY A 278 -41.25 0.30 1.97
C GLY A 278 -40.86 -0.92 2.79
N SER A 279 -39.58 -1.25 2.81
CA SER A 279 -39.02 -2.35 3.59
C SER A 279 -37.62 -2.01 4.09
N SER A 280 -37.05 -2.83 4.95
CA SER A 280 -35.64 -2.74 5.30
C SER A 280 -35.05 -4.14 5.41
N TYR A 281 -33.78 -4.29 5.04
CA TYR A 281 -33.10 -5.57 5.06
C TYR A 281 -31.58 -5.41 5.10
N LEU A 282 -30.92 -6.43 5.63
CA LEU A 282 -29.47 -6.56 5.55
C LEU A 282 -29.08 -7.22 4.23
N SER A 283 -27.98 -6.77 3.62
CA SER A 283 -27.34 -7.52 2.54
C SER A 283 -27.04 -8.95 3.00
N ALA A 284 -27.27 -9.91 2.10
CA ALA A 284 -26.90 -11.30 2.30
C ALA A 284 -25.37 -11.37 2.36
N GLY A 285 -24.85 -11.51 3.58
CA GLY A 285 -23.44 -11.50 3.90
C GLY A 285 -23.31 -11.52 5.41
N SER A 286 -22.62 -12.51 5.97
CA SER A 286 -22.33 -12.61 7.41
C SER A 286 -21.25 -11.60 7.82
N GLY A 287 -21.43 -10.33 7.44
CA GLY A 287 -20.51 -9.24 7.77
C GLY A 287 -20.20 -9.30 9.26
N TYR A 288 -18.92 -9.57 9.56
CA TYR A 288 -18.35 -10.04 10.81
C TYR A 288 -18.52 -9.05 11.96
N PHE A 289 -19.75 -8.87 12.42
CA PHE A 289 -20.12 -8.40 13.75
C PHE A 289 -21.37 -9.19 14.13
N SER A 290 -21.20 -10.48 14.41
CA SER A 290 -22.16 -11.16 15.26
C SER A 290 -22.37 -10.27 16.48
N LYS A 291 -23.63 -9.93 16.77
CA LYS A 291 -24.01 -9.35 18.06
C LYS A 291 -23.22 -10.14 19.12
N PRO A 292 -22.32 -9.53 19.90
CA PRO A 292 -21.52 -10.31 20.85
C PRO A 292 -22.51 -11.05 21.75
N THR A 293 -22.51 -12.38 21.62
CA THR A 293 -23.42 -13.24 22.39
C THR A 293 -22.82 -13.55 23.74
N SER A 294 -21.51 -13.30 23.89
CA SER A 294 -20.77 -13.44 25.13
C SER A 294 -19.65 -12.38 25.24
N PRO A 295 -19.21 -12.03 26.47
CA PRO A 295 -18.07 -11.13 26.69
C PRO A 295 -16.74 -11.61 26.07
N THR A 296 -16.60 -12.91 25.81
CA THR A 296 -15.41 -13.50 25.16
C THR A 296 -15.33 -13.20 23.65
N ASP A 297 -16.41 -12.69 23.06
CA ASP A 297 -16.48 -12.31 21.65
C ASP A 297 -15.81 -10.93 21.39
N LEU A 298 -15.49 -10.18 22.45
CA LEU A 298 -14.76 -8.92 22.37
C LEU A 298 -13.25 -9.19 22.41
N ARG A 299 -12.54 -8.92 21.32
CA ARG A 299 -11.07 -8.85 21.32
C ARG A 299 -10.63 -7.39 21.27
N ALA A 300 -9.87 -6.97 22.27
CA ALA A 300 -9.16 -5.70 22.24
C ALA A 300 -8.09 -5.77 21.13
N VAL A 301 -8.16 -4.86 20.18
CA VAL A 301 -7.14 -4.69 19.14
C VAL A 301 -6.44 -3.35 19.44
N TYR A 302 -5.18 -3.46 19.86
CA TYR A 302 -4.24 -2.41 20.31
C TYR A 302 -4.61 -1.62 21.58
N ILE A 303 -3.82 -1.84 22.64
CA ILE A 303 -3.41 -0.83 23.63
C ILE A 303 -1.96 -0.47 23.32
#